data_AF-A0A518ESD4-F1
#
_entry.id   AF-A0A518ESD4-F1
#
_cell.length_a   1.000
_cell.length_b   1.000
_cell.length_c   1.000
_cell.angle_alpha   90.00
_cell.angle_beta   90.00
_cell.angle_gamma   90.00
#
_symmetry.space_group_name_H-M   'P 1'
#
loop_
_entity.id
_entity.type
_entity.pdbx_description
1 polymer ?
#
loop_
_entity_poly.entity_id
_entity_poly.type
_entity_poly.pdbx_seq_one_letter_code
_entity_poly.pdbx_strand_id
1 'polypeptide(L)'
;MKHIQFRPFSLSALPSALKRSAAVLAAVLAASLLTGCEPARHHHGPPAPQPVYFTELEPNDTPDFPDFVGYVDELSFLVVEGHVEAFGYDIVDHIEFIADQPMEVDFTLEAFGAYGDVDVSIYDPIANQIVGTYASDGRYEAGTLVIHEAGRPFQFIIEAYNTSSAWSLEIVGYPHGCACRTSAGLGANSSDLDGSKEASNLDLSRDAEASLAPAALPPFEAKQEHDILRAGSK
;
A
#
# COMPACT_ATOMS: atom_id res chain seq x y z
N MET A 1 41.41 -23.27 21.61
CA MET A 1 41.16 -22.34 20.49
C MET A 1 42.33 -22.45 19.51
N LYS A 2 42.08 -22.86 18.25
CA LYS A 2 43.11 -23.01 17.21
C LYS A 2 43.11 -21.75 16.33
N HIS A 3 44.24 -21.04 16.28
CA HIS A 3 44.45 -19.93 15.35
C HIS A 3 44.68 -20.49 13.94
N ILE A 4 43.76 -20.20 13.02
CA ILE A 4 43.93 -20.46 11.58
C ILE A 4 44.59 -19.22 10.98
N GLN A 5 45.84 -19.35 10.53
CA GLN A 5 46.53 -18.32 9.76
C GLN A 5 46.22 -18.51 8.28
N PHE A 6 45.50 -17.55 7.68
CA PHE A 6 45.34 -17.46 6.23
C PHE A 6 46.60 -16.86 5.62
N ARG A 7 47.22 -17.58 4.68
CA ARG A 7 48.31 -17.05 3.86
C ARG A 7 47.73 -16.36 2.62
N PRO A 8 48.19 -15.14 2.28
CA PRO A 8 47.75 -14.45 1.08
C PRO A 8 48.20 -15.22 -0.16
N PHE A 9 47.25 -15.47 -1.06
CA PHE A 9 47.52 -16.08 -2.36
C PHE A 9 48.30 -15.08 -3.24
N SER A 10 49.47 -15.49 -3.74
CA SER A 10 50.31 -14.66 -4.62
C SER A 10 49.94 -14.90 -6.09
N LEU A 11 49.46 -13.85 -6.76
CA LEU A 11 48.99 -13.89 -8.16
C LEU A 11 50.12 -13.85 -9.21
N SER A 12 51.40 -13.86 -8.80
CA SER A 12 52.54 -13.63 -9.70
C SER A 12 52.92 -14.84 -10.58
N ALA A 13 52.39 -16.03 -10.30
CA ALA A 13 52.78 -17.28 -10.96
C ALA A 13 51.86 -17.73 -12.12
N LEU A 14 50.97 -16.87 -12.62
CA LEU A 14 50.00 -17.27 -13.66
C LEU A 14 50.62 -17.21 -15.09
N PRO A 15 50.40 -18.26 -15.92
CA PRO A 15 50.81 -18.32 -17.32
C PRO A 15 50.31 -17.12 -18.14
N SER A 16 51.12 -16.63 -19.09
CA SER A 16 50.83 -15.44 -19.91
C SER A 16 49.55 -15.55 -20.74
N ALA A 17 49.10 -16.76 -21.07
CA ALA A 17 47.84 -17.01 -21.77
C ALA A 17 46.60 -16.69 -20.90
N LEU A 18 46.66 -16.94 -19.59
CA LEU A 18 45.57 -16.65 -18.64
C LEU A 18 45.44 -15.15 -18.32
N LYS A 19 46.52 -14.37 -18.49
CA LYS A 19 46.52 -12.91 -18.27
C LYS A 19 45.65 -12.18 -19.29
N ARG A 20 45.53 -12.70 -20.53
CA ARG A 20 44.71 -12.10 -21.58
C ARG A 20 43.22 -12.35 -21.35
N SER A 21 42.84 -13.52 -20.85
CA SER A 21 41.45 -13.86 -20.53
C SER A 21 40.91 -13.08 -19.33
N ALA A 22 41.74 -12.86 -18.30
CA ALA A 22 41.35 -12.09 -17.12
C ALA A 22 41.08 -10.60 -17.45
N ALA A 23 41.85 -10.01 -18.38
CA ALA A 23 41.66 -8.63 -18.79
C ALA A 23 40.33 -8.41 -19.54
N VAL A 24 39.92 -9.37 -20.38
CA VAL A 24 38.63 -9.29 -21.10
C VAL A 24 37.45 -9.43 -20.13
N LEU A 25 37.53 -10.35 -19.16
CA LEU A 25 36.47 -10.54 -18.17
C LEU A 25 36.30 -9.29 -17.28
N ALA A 26 37.41 -8.66 -16.88
CA ALA A 26 37.38 -7.42 -16.10
C ALA A 26 36.79 -6.24 -16.90
N ALA A 27 37.07 -6.16 -18.21
CA ALA A 27 36.49 -5.13 -19.07
C ALA A 27 34.98 -5.31 -19.27
N VAL A 28 34.49 -6.55 -19.39
CA VAL A 28 33.05 -6.85 -19.47
C VAL A 28 32.35 -6.52 -18.14
N LEU A 29 32.96 -6.87 -17.01
CA LEU A 29 32.43 -6.54 -15.68
C LEU A 29 32.40 -5.02 -15.42
N ALA A 30 33.42 -4.29 -15.88
CA ALA A 30 33.48 -2.84 -15.77
C ALA A 30 32.48 -2.13 -16.69
N ALA A 31 32.22 -2.67 -17.88
CA ALA A 31 31.21 -2.14 -18.79
C ALA A 31 29.78 -2.32 -18.25
N SER A 32 29.47 -3.44 -17.58
CA SER A 32 28.16 -3.64 -16.94
C SER A 32 27.88 -2.71 -15.75
N LEU A 33 28.93 -2.15 -15.12
CA LEU A 33 28.79 -1.18 -14.03
C LEU A 33 28.46 0.24 -14.53
N LEU A 34 28.66 0.53 -15.82
CA LEU A 34 28.42 1.86 -16.40
C LEU A 34 27.05 1.99 -17.10
N THR A 35 26.35 0.87 -17.35
CA THR A 35 25.03 0.86 -18.01
C THR A 35 23.82 0.97 -17.06
N GLY A 36 24.04 1.22 -15.76
CA GLY A 36 22.96 1.19 -14.76
C GLY A 36 22.54 2.52 -14.15
N CYS A 37 23.19 3.65 -14.46
CA CYS A 37 22.83 4.95 -13.91
C CYS A 37 22.01 5.75 -14.93
N GLU A 38 20.80 5.28 -15.24
CA GLU A 38 19.80 6.20 -15.76
C GLU A 38 19.38 7.09 -14.58
N PRO A 39 19.51 8.43 -14.68
CA PRO A 39 19.03 9.31 -13.62
C PRO A 39 17.54 9.02 -13.46
N ALA A 40 17.13 8.60 -12.27
CA ALA A 40 15.74 8.41 -11.92
C ALA A 40 15.01 9.70 -12.30
N ARG A 41 14.31 9.67 -13.42
CA ARG A 41 13.43 10.75 -13.79
C ARG A 41 12.33 10.68 -12.75
N HIS A 42 12.33 11.64 -11.82
CA HIS A 42 11.17 11.91 -10.99
C HIS A 42 10.07 12.31 -11.96
N HIS A 43 9.31 11.32 -12.44
CA HIS A 43 8.01 11.59 -12.99
C HIS A 43 7.23 12.20 -11.84
N HIS A 44 7.11 13.52 -11.85
CA HIS A 44 6.06 14.20 -11.12
C HIS A 44 4.77 13.59 -11.67
N GLY A 45 4.26 12.61 -10.93
CA GLY A 45 2.99 11.99 -11.25
C GLY A 45 1.91 13.06 -11.32
N PRO A 46 0.72 12.71 -11.82
CA PRO A 46 -0.46 13.56 -11.65
C PRO A 46 -0.56 14.02 -10.18
N PRO A 47 -1.11 15.23 -9.93
CA PRO A 47 -1.27 15.74 -8.57
C PRO A 47 -1.89 14.67 -7.70
N ALA A 48 -1.31 14.45 -6.51
CA ALA A 48 -1.79 13.44 -5.58
C ALA A 48 -3.30 13.64 -5.37
N PRO A 49 -4.09 12.56 -5.43
CA PRO A 49 -5.52 12.62 -5.17
C PRO A 49 -5.76 13.29 -3.81
N GLN A 50 -6.85 14.04 -3.66
CA GLN A 50 -7.25 14.50 -2.34
C GLN A 50 -7.69 13.30 -1.50
N PRO A 51 -7.30 13.22 -0.21
CA PRO A 51 -7.72 12.12 0.64
C PRO A 51 -9.25 12.10 0.79
N VAL A 52 -9.83 10.90 0.71
CA VAL A 52 -11.22 10.63 1.06
C VAL A 52 -11.26 10.09 2.49
N TYR A 53 -11.99 10.79 3.36
CA TYR A 53 -12.05 10.47 4.79
C TYR A 53 -13.24 9.58 5.13
N PHE A 54 -12.97 8.56 5.94
CA PHE A 54 -13.93 7.67 6.56
C PHE A 54 -13.74 7.69 8.08
N THR A 55 -14.82 7.44 8.80
CA THR A 55 -14.78 7.12 10.22
C THR A 55 -15.29 5.69 10.34
N GLU A 56 -14.64 4.89 11.18
CA GLU A 56 -15.02 3.50 11.41
C GLU A 56 -16.53 3.36 11.74
N LEU A 57 -17.10 2.24 11.30
CA LEU A 57 -18.47 1.85 11.61
C LEU A 57 -18.53 0.51 12.33
N GLU A 58 -19.08 0.55 13.54
CA GLU A 58 -19.25 -0.60 14.43
C GLU A 58 -20.63 -1.29 14.28
N PRO A 59 -20.75 -2.62 14.48
CA PRO A 59 -19.68 -3.55 14.87
C PRO A 59 -18.81 -3.99 13.68
N ASN A 60 -17.49 -4.03 13.85
CA ASN A 60 -16.55 -4.59 12.87
C ASN A 60 -15.52 -5.57 13.47
N ASP A 61 -15.83 -6.14 14.64
CA ASP A 61 -14.95 -7.01 15.44
C ASP A 61 -14.53 -8.36 14.80
N THR A 62 -15.06 -8.68 13.62
CA THR A 62 -14.92 -10.02 13.04
C THR A 62 -14.73 -9.96 11.53
N PRO A 63 -14.03 -10.95 10.94
CA PRO A 63 -13.80 -10.97 9.50
C PRO A 63 -15.07 -11.14 8.65
N ASP A 64 -16.17 -11.59 9.25
CA ASP A 64 -17.47 -11.77 8.58
C ASP A 64 -18.29 -10.47 8.50
N PHE A 65 -17.94 -9.46 9.29
CA PHE A 65 -18.62 -8.16 9.36
C PHE A 65 -17.60 -7.01 9.32
N PRO A 66 -16.71 -6.92 8.33
CA PRO A 66 -15.77 -5.81 8.26
C PRO A 66 -16.49 -4.50 7.91
N ASP A 67 -15.90 -3.38 8.30
CA ASP A 67 -16.30 -2.06 7.81
C ASP A 67 -15.74 -1.83 6.40
N PHE A 68 -16.62 -1.70 5.40
CA PHE A 68 -16.23 -1.56 4.01
C PHE A 68 -16.00 -0.09 3.64
N VAL A 69 -14.76 0.27 3.34
CA VAL A 69 -14.37 1.66 3.05
C VAL A 69 -14.35 2.00 1.57
N GLY A 70 -14.34 1.00 0.68
CA GLY A 70 -14.58 1.23 -0.75
C GLY A 70 -13.76 0.38 -1.71
N TYR A 71 -13.87 0.76 -2.98
CA TYR A 71 -13.02 0.25 -4.05
C TYR A 71 -11.77 1.14 -4.13
N VAL A 72 -10.60 0.50 -4.11
CA VAL A 72 -9.31 1.16 -4.28
C VAL A 72 -8.87 0.95 -5.72
N ASP A 73 -8.48 2.04 -6.37
CA ASP A 73 -7.90 2.10 -7.71
C ASP A 73 -6.46 2.67 -7.66
N GLU A 74 -5.80 2.77 -8.82
CA GLU A 74 -4.41 3.27 -8.93
C GLU A 74 -4.21 4.75 -8.58
N LEU A 75 -5.29 5.48 -8.28
CA LEU A 75 -5.30 6.89 -7.88
C LEU A 75 -6.09 7.08 -6.58
N SER A 76 -6.32 6.02 -5.81
CA SER A 76 -7.07 6.13 -4.58
C SER A 76 -6.18 6.60 -3.44
N PHE A 77 -6.70 7.52 -2.64
CA PHE A 77 -6.13 7.92 -1.36
C PHE A 77 -7.26 7.97 -0.33
N LEU A 78 -7.33 6.94 0.51
CA LEU A 78 -8.32 6.83 1.58
C LEU A 78 -7.64 7.08 2.92
N VAL A 79 -8.37 7.71 3.84
CA VAL A 79 -7.99 7.87 5.25
C VAL A 79 -9.15 7.40 6.09
N VAL A 80 -8.91 6.41 6.94
CA VAL A 80 -9.91 5.84 7.85
C VAL A 80 -9.46 6.16 9.27
N GLU A 81 -10.34 6.74 10.07
CA GLU A 81 -10.07 7.04 11.48
C GLU A 81 -10.96 6.18 12.37
N GLY A 82 -10.38 5.71 13.47
CA GLY A 82 -11.07 4.81 14.38
C GLY A 82 -10.45 4.72 15.76
N HIS A 83 -10.88 3.74 16.53
CA HIS A 83 -10.44 3.50 17.90
C HIS A 83 -10.61 2.03 18.29
N VAL A 84 -9.54 1.43 18.84
CA VAL A 84 -9.58 0.10 19.46
C VAL A 84 -9.38 0.17 20.97
N GLU A 85 -10.00 -0.74 21.73
CA GLU A 85 -9.74 -0.98 23.15
C GLU A 85 -8.68 -2.08 23.39
N ALA A 86 -7.77 -1.87 24.34
CA ALA A 86 -6.84 -2.94 24.73
C ALA A 86 -7.52 -4.10 25.49
N PHE A 87 -8.67 -3.81 26.09
CA PHE A 87 -9.48 -4.78 26.82
C PHE A 87 -10.94 -4.37 26.70
N GLY A 88 -11.81 -5.28 26.27
CA GLY A 88 -13.21 -4.94 26.14
C GLY A 88 -13.92 -5.79 25.09
N TYR A 89 -14.83 -5.14 24.38
CA TYR A 89 -15.57 -5.76 23.28
C TYR A 89 -14.92 -5.44 21.93
N ASP A 90 -14.50 -4.19 21.78
CA ASP A 90 -13.81 -3.63 20.63
C ASP A 90 -12.29 -3.79 20.87
N ILE A 91 -11.74 -4.97 20.56
CA ILE A 91 -10.29 -5.22 20.69
C ILE A 91 -9.61 -5.19 19.32
N VAL A 92 -10.38 -5.43 18.27
CA VAL A 92 -9.89 -5.67 16.93
C VAL A 92 -10.88 -5.07 15.95
N ASP A 93 -10.41 -4.20 15.07
CA ASP A 93 -11.23 -3.67 13.97
C ASP A 93 -10.88 -4.35 12.65
N HIS A 94 -11.89 -4.73 11.88
CA HIS A 94 -11.72 -5.19 10.51
C HIS A 94 -12.15 -4.11 9.50
N ILE A 95 -11.20 -3.58 8.73
CA ILE A 95 -11.43 -2.58 7.68
C ILE A 95 -11.23 -3.21 6.31
N GLU A 96 -12.28 -3.31 5.49
CA GLU A 96 -12.25 -3.94 4.17
C GLU A 96 -12.18 -2.94 3.02
N PHE A 97 -11.34 -3.26 2.03
CA PHE A 97 -11.39 -2.63 0.72
C PHE A 97 -11.34 -3.69 -0.40
N ILE A 98 -11.75 -3.29 -1.60
CA ILE A 98 -11.64 -4.13 -2.80
C ILE A 98 -10.72 -3.45 -3.82
N ALA A 99 -9.67 -4.14 -4.26
CA ALA A 99 -8.85 -3.63 -5.36
C ALA A 99 -9.61 -3.77 -6.69
N ASP A 100 -9.83 -2.69 -7.42
CA ASP A 100 -10.58 -2.73 -8.68
C ASP A 100 -9.77 -3.32 -9.85
N GLN A 101 -8.44 -3.31 -9.74
CA GLN A 101 -7.49 -3.82 -10.73
C GLN A 101 -6.20 -4.34 -10.06
N PRO A 102 -5.29 -5.02 -10.79
CA PRO A 102 -3.97 -5.33 -10.26
C PRO A 102 -3.20 -4.05 -9.93
N MET A 103 -2.70 -3.93 -8.69
CA MET A 103 -2.10 -2.71 -8.16
C MET A 103 -1.12 -2.99 -7.03
N GLU A 104 -0.41 -1.95 -6.63
CA GLU A 104 0.30 -1.88 -5.37
C GLU A 104 -0.48 -0.98 -4.42
N VAL A 105 -0.69 -1.41 -3.19
CA VAL A 105 -1.35 -0.64 -2.14
C VAL A 105 -0.34 -0.40 -1.04
N ASP A 106 0.00 0.86 -0.81
CA ASP A 106 0.73 1.24 0.39
C ASP A 106 -0.27 1.60 1.48
N PHE A 107 0.09 1.24 2.70
CA PHE A 107 -0.67 1.64 3.87
C PHE A 107 0.23 2.25 4.92
N THR A 108 -0.40 3.01 5.80
CA THR A 108 0.22 3.65 6.95
C THR A 108 -0.81 3.69 8.06
N LEU A 109 -0.50 3.13 9.21
CA LEU A 109 -1.32 3.18 10.41
C LEU A 109 -0.60 4.01 11.46
N GLU A 110 -1.24 5.06 11.97
CA GLU A 110 -0.74 5.87 13.07
C GLU A 110 -1.62 5.73 14.32
N ALA A 111 -0.99 5.44 15.46
CA ALA A 111 -1.62 5.44 16.77
C ALA A 111 -1.65 6.86 17.37
N PHE A 112 -2.82 7.33 17.77
CA PHE A 112 -2.96 8.59 18.50
C PHE A 112 -2.92 8.39 20.01
N GLY A 113 -1.92 8.99 20.64
CA GLY A 113 -1.79 8.99 22.10
C GLY A 113 -0.34 8.96 22.52
N ALA A 114 -0.04 9.34 23.77
CA ALA A 114 1.35 9.34 24.26
C ALA A 114 1.99 7.94 24.28
N TYR A 115 1.14 6.91 24.41
CA TYR A 115 1.52 5.50 24.53
C TYR A 115 0.64 4.62 23.63
N GLY A 116 0.06 5.19 22.56
CA GLY A 116 -0.69 4.41 21.59
C GLY A 116 0.26 3.44 20.88
N ASP A 117 -0.17 2.19 20.80
CA ASP A 117 0.58 1.07 20.24
C ASP A 117 -0.45 0.15 19.59
N VAL A 118 -0.56 0.26 18.27
CA VAL A 118 -1.52 -0.50 17.46
C VAL A 118 -0.75 -1.29 16.41
N ASP A 119 -1.09 -2.56 16.31
CA ASP A 119 -0.54 -3.47 15.32
C ASP A 119 -1.51 -3.58 14.14
N VAL A 120 -0.99 -3.94 12.96
CA VAL A 120 -1.83 -4.20 11.79
C VAL A 120 -1.45 -5.48 11.07
N SER A 121 -2.47 -6.29 10.82
CA SER A 121 -2.36 -7.48 9.98
C SER A 121 -3.19 -7.33 8.72
N ILE A 122 -2.71 -7.89 7.61
CA ILE A 122 -3.45 -7.92 6.34
C ILE A 122 -4.06 -9.31 6.18
N TYR A 123 -5.38 -9.37 6.07
CA TYR A 123 -6.14 -10.60 5.90
C TYR A 123 -6.71 -10.71 4.49
N ASP A 124 -6.55 -11.90 3.90
CA ASP A 124 -7.12 -12.28 2.61
C ASP A 124 -8.32 -13.21 2.86
N PRO A 125 -9.57 -12.71 2.81
CA PRO A 125 -10.75 -13.50 3.12
C PRO A 125 -11.02 -14.62 2.10
N ILE A 126 -10.51 -14.49 0.87
CA ILE A 126 -10.67 -15.53 -0.17
C ILE A 126 -9.77 -16.73 0.13
N ALA A 127 -8.52 -16.46 0.53
CA ALA A 127 -7.58 -17.49 0.93
C ALA A 127 -7.74 -17.93 2.40
N ASN A 128 -8.52 -17.17 3.19
CA ASN A 128 -8.69 -17.32 4.62
C ASN A 128 -7.34 -17.40 5.36
N GLN A 129 -6.47 -16.41 5.12
CA GLN A 129 -5.15 -16.36 5.73
C GLN A 129 -4.68 -14.91 5.97
N ILE A 130 -3.80 -14.74 6.98
CA ILE A 130 -3.02 -13.52 7.17
C ILE A 130 -1.85 -13.51 6.19
N VAL A 131 -1.77 -12.47 5.37
CA VAL A 131 -0.74 -12.27 4.35
C VAL A 131 0.53 -11.67 4.96
N GLY A 132 0.37 -10.83 5.98
CA GLY A 132 1.48 -10.21 6.70
C GLY A 132 0.99 -9.47 7.95
N THR A 133 1.90 -9.29 8.91
CA THR A 133 1.67 -8.56 10.16
C THR A 133 2.80 -7.57 10.37
N TYR A 134 2.43 -6.36 10.77
CA TYR A 134 3.32 -5.24 11.05
C TYR A 134 3.05 -4.83 12.50
N ALA A 135 4.08 -5.05 13.31
CA ALA A 135 4.02 -4.87 14.75
C ALA A 135 5.37 -4.36 15.23
N SER A 136 5.46 -3.06 15.46
CA SER A 136 6.65 -2.38 15.97
C SER A 136 6.34 -1.75 17.31
N ASP A 137 7.36 -1.49 18.15
CA ASP A 137 7.18 -0.78 19.42
C ASP A 137 6.84 0.73 19.24
N GLY A 138 6.47 1.14 18.02
CA GLY A 138 6.24 2.51 17.60
C GLY A 138 4.76 2.88 17.55
N ARG A 139 4.47 4.12 17.15
CA ARG A 139 3.09 4.55 16.87
C ARG A 139 2.70 4.39 15.41
N TYR A 140 3.57 3.77 14.62
CA TYR A 140 3.50 3.85 13.17
C TYR A 140 3.82 2.50 12.57
N GLU A 141 2.84 1.94 11.86
CA GLU A 141 3.03 0.76 11.03
C GLU A 141 2.88 1.16 9.56
N ALA A 142 3.74 0.61 8.70
CA ALA A 142 3.61 0.82 7.27
C ALA A 142 4.13 -0.36 6.48
N GLY A 143 3.55 -0.54 5.32
CA GLY A 143 3.93 -1.58 4.41
C GLY A 143 3.26 -1.44 3.05
N THR A 144 3.49 -2.46 2.25
CA THR A 144 3.06 -2.49 0.85
C THR A 144 2.46 -3.85 0.56
N LEU A 145 1.28 -3.86 -0.03
CA LEU A 145 0.57 -5.03 -0.52
C LEU A 145 0.55 -5.01 -2.05
N VAL A 146 1.05 -6.08 -2.68
CA VAL A 146 1.00 -6.23 -4.13
C VAL A 146 -0.18 -7.15 -4.49
N ILE A 147 -1.13 -6.62 -5.24
CA ILE A 147 -2.36 -7.31 -5.63
C ILE A 147 -2.31 -7.63 -7.11
N HIS A 148 -2.41 -8.90 -7.45
CA HIS A 148 -2.30 -9.37 -8.83
C HIS A 148 -3.66 -9.61 -9.53
N GLU A 149 -4.76 -9.54 -8.79
CA GLU A 149 -6.10 -9.89 -9.26
C GLU A 149 -7.09 -8.76 -8.97
N ALA A 150 -7.82 -8.33 -10.01
CA ALA A 150 -8.91 -7.38 -9.89
C ALA A 150 -10.10 -7.95 -9.11
N GLY A 151 -10.82 -7.09 -8.40
CA GLY A 151 -12.02 -7.43 -7.62
C GLY A 151 -11.73 -8.25 -6.37
N ARG A 152 -10.46 -8.36 -5.93
CA ARG A 152 -10.09 -9.13 -4.75
C ARG A 152 -10.25 -8.29 -3.48
N PRO A 153 -11.04 -8.74 -2.48
CA PRO A 153 -11.14 -8.07 -1.20
C PRO A 153 -9.92 -8.36 -0.32
N PHE A 154 -9.54 -7.38 0.49
CA PHE A 154 -8.57 -7.50 1.58
C PHE A 154 -9.07 -6.73 2.80
N GLN A 155 -8.69 -7.21 3.98
CA GLN A 155 -9.01 -6.55 5.25
C GLN A 155 -7.72 -6.14 5.96
N PHE A 156 -7.71 -4.93 6.51
CA PHE A 156 -6.78 -4.56 7.56
C PHE A 156 -7.41 -4.94 8.90
N ILE A 157 -6.67 -5.70 9.68
CA ILE A 157 -7.01 -6.05 11.06
C ILE A 157 -6.18 -5.15 11.94
N ILE A 158 -6.81 -4.25 12.67
CA ILE A 158 -6.16 -3.29 13.57
C ILE A 158 -6.41 -3.77 14.99
N GLU A 159 -5.35 -3.91 15.79
CA GLU A 159 -5.48 -4.35 17.18
C GLU A 159 -4.64 -3.47 18.11
N ALA A 160 -5.15 -3.22 19.32
CA ALA A 160 -4.37 -2.55 20.36
C ALA A 160 -3.45 -3.55 21.07
N TYR A 161 -2.15 -3.26 21.16
CA TYR A 161 -1.23 -4.16 21.87
C TYR A 161 -1.49 -4.18 23.38
N ASN A 162 -1.55 -3.01 24.02
CA ASN A 162 -1.69 -2.91 25.48
C ASN A 162 -2.46 -1.68 26.00
N THR A 163 -2.75 -0.70 25.16
CA THR A 163 -3.41 0.55 25.53
C THR A 163 -4.47 0.87 24.49
N SER A 164 -5.69 1.18 24.93
CA SER A 164 -6.74 1.66 24.03
C SER A 164 -6.26 2.92 23.31
N SER A 165 -6.44 2.97 22.00
CA SER A 165 -5.87 4.01 21.17
C SER A 165 -6.83 4.35 20.03
N ALA A 166 -7.02 5.65 19.81
CA ALA A 166 -7.49 6.10 18.51
C ALA A 166 -6.39 5.87 17.47
N TRP A 167 -6.78 5.69 16.22
CA TRP A 167 -5.86 5.40 15.13
C TRP A 167 -6.29 6.07 13.82
N SER A 168 -5.35 6.20 12.88
CA SER A 168 -5.61 6.63 11.50
C SER A 168 -4.89 5.72 10.53
N LEU A 169 -5.65 5.12 9.62
CA LEU A 169 -5.18 4.26 8.54
C LEU A 169 -5.25 5.02 7.21
N GLU A 170 -4.11 5.31 6.61
CA GLU A 170 -4.00 5.79 5.24
C GLU A 170 -3.80 4.61 4.28
N ILE A 171 -4.53 4.62 3.16
CA ILE A 171 -4.46 3.62 2.10
C ILE A 171 -4.25 4.34 0.77
N VAL A 172 -3.16 4.04 0.07
CA VAL A 172 -2.80 4.68 -1.20
C VAL A 172 -2.56 3.62 -2.27
N GLY A 173 -3.35 3.70 -3.36
CA GLY A 173 -3.22 2.80 -4.50
C GLY A 173 -2.24 3.34 -5.56
N TYR A 174 -1.54 2.42 -6.23
CA TYR A 174 -0.60 2.72 -7.30
C TYR A 174 -0.71 1.71 -8.47
N PRO A 175 -0.40 2.13 -9.71
CA PRO A 175 -0.39 1.22 -10.85
C PRO A 175 0.65 0.10 -10.67
N HIS A 176 0.25 -1.15 -10.92
CA HIS A 176 1.14 -2.31 -10.82
C HIS A 176 2.31 -2.19 -11.82
N GLY A 177 3.55 -2.24 -11.31
CA GLY A 177 4.77 -2.19 -12.12
C GLY A 177 5.29 -0.79 -12.45
N CYS A 178 4.70 0.27 -11.88
CA CYS A 178 5.34 1.58 -11.89
C CYS A 178 6.49 1.56 -10.87
N ALA A 179 7.72 1.32 -11.32
CA ALA A 179 8.93 1.32 -10.50
C ALA A 179 9.33 2.72 -9.97
N CYS A 180 8.36 3.58 -9.66
CA CYS A 180 8.55 4.95 -9.19
C CYS A 180 8.40 5.03 -7.66
N ARG A 181 9.11 4.20 -6.90
CA ARG A 181 9.33 4.44 -5.46
C ARG A 181 10.82 4.36 -5.11
N THR A 182 11.51 5.48 -5.34
CA THR A 182 12.50 5.95 -4.36
C THR A 182 11.73 6.68 -3.28
N SER A 183 11.66 6.08 -2.10
CA SER A 183 11.18 6.69 -0.86
C SER A 183 11.96 7.97 -0.56
N ALA A 184 11.47 9.10 -1.06
CA ALA A 184 12.02 10.42 -0.81
C ALA A 184 11.57 10.92 0.58
N GLY A 185 12.06 10.23 1.61
CA GLY A 185 12.14 10.76 2.96
C GLY A 185 13.60 10.97 3.31
N LEU A 186 14.22 12.08 2.85
CA LEU A 186 15.37 12.77 3.45
C LEU A 186 15.78 13.93 2.53
N GLY A 187 15.67 15.14 3.08
CA GLY A 187 15.72 16.39 2.32
C GLY A 187 16.98 16.64 1.50
N ALA A 188 16.79 17.28 0.36
CA ALA A 188 17.81 18.07 -0.30
C ALA A 188 17.15 19.31 -0.92
N ASN A 189 17.46 20.46 -0.34
CA ASN A 189 17.24 21.77 -0.92
C ASN A 189 17.93 21.83 -2.29
N SER A 190 17.22 22.19 -3.36
CA SER A 190 17.84 23.00 -4.40
C SER A 190 16.81 23.88 -5.08
N SER A 191 16.90 25.15 -4.71
CA SER A 191 16.54 26.29 -5.51
C SER A 191 17.17 26.22 -6.92
N ASP A 192 16.47 26.87 -7.84
CA ASP A 192 16.99 27.62 -8.99
C ASP A 192 17.18 26.95 -10.36
N LEU A 193 16.54 27.63 -11.33
CA LEU A 193 16.78 27.74 -12.78
C LEU A 193 16.28 26.60 -13.68
N ASP A 194 15.88 26.81 -14.92
CA ASP A 194 15.41 27.93 -15.74
C ASP A 194 15.15 27.29 -17.12
N GLY A 195 14.10 27.71 -17.81
CA GLY A 195 14.05 27.80 -19.27
C GLY A 195 14.20 26.53 -20.13
N SER A 196 13.06 26.03 -20.63
CA SER A 196 12.79 25.78 -22.08
C SER A 196 11.47 25.01 -22.21
N LYS A 197 10.36 25.62 -22.63
CA LYS A 197 9.96 25.75 -24.03
C LYS A 197 10.29 24.51 -24.87
N GLU A 198 9.35 23.58 -24.96
CA GLU A 198 8.97 23.08 -26.27
C GLU A 198 7.50 22.65 -26.28
N ALA A 199 6.77 23.30 -27.17
CA ALA A 199 5.37 23.05 -27.46
C ALA A 199 5.29 21.87 -28.44
N SER A 200 4.43 20.92 -28.15
CA SER A 200 3.85 20.07 -29.19
C SER A 200 2.38 19.88 -28.88
N ASN A 201 1.59 20.71 -29.56
CA ASN A 201 0.16 20.52 -29.79
C ASN A 201 -0.07 19.12 -30.36
N LEU A 202 -0.83 18.30 -29.65
CA LEU A 202 -1.57 17.20 -30.26
C LEU A 202 -3.05 17.39 -29.94
N ASP A 203 -3.67 18.07 -30.90
CA ASP A 203 -5.10 18.07 -31.20
C ASP A 203 -5.56 16.62 -31.38
N LEU A 204 -6.35 16.14 -30.42
CA LEU A 204 -7.18 14.94 -30.57
C LEU A 204 -8.61 15.31 -30.19
N SER A 205 -9.25 16.04 -31.11
CA SER A 205 -10.68 16.01 -31.31
C SER A 205 -11.12 14.56 -31.57
N ARG A 206 -11.86 13.97 -30.63
CA ARG A 206 -12.72 12.84 -30.96
C ARG A 206 -13.98 12.86 -30.11
N ASP A 207 -15.02 13.35 -30.77
CA ASP A 207 -16.42 13.21 -30.41
C ASP A 207 -16.79 11.74 -30.22
N ALA A 208 -17.40 11.44 -29.08
CA ALA A 208 -18.29 10.28 -28.92
C ALA A 208 -19.29 10.61 -27.80
N GLU A 209 -20.30 11.40 -28.14
CA GLU A 209 -21.57 11.38 -27.44
C GLU A 209 -22.17 9.97 -27.53
N ALA A 210 -22.19 9.26 -26.42
CA ALA A 210 -23.08 8.12 -26.22
C ALA A 210 -24.02 8.46 -25.05
N SER A 211 -25.15 9.05 -25.43
CA SER A 211 -26.33 9.24 -24.60
C SER A 211 -26.83 7.89 -24.08
N LEU A 212 -26.59 7.62 -22.79
CA LEU A 212 -27.22 6.53 -22.05
C LEU A 212 -28.25 7.16 -21.11
N ALA A 213 -29.52 7.01 -21.49
CA ALA A 213 -30.66 7.38 -20.66
C ALA A 213 -30.66 6.57 -19.34
N PRO A 214 -30.98 7.18 -18.20
CA PRO A 214 -31.10 6.45 -16.95
C PRO A 214 -32.33 5.53 -16.98
N ALA A 215 -32.10 4.24 -16.75
CA ALA A 215 -33.16 3.27 -16.50
C ALA A 215 -33.87 3.67 -15.19
N ALA A 216 -35.18 3.90 -15.29
CA ALA A 216 -36.02 4.16 -14.14
C ALA A 216 -36.01 2.93 -13.21
N LEU A 217 -35.51 3.12 -11.99
CA LEU A 217 -35.63 2.13 -10.93
C LEU A 217 -37.11 1.93 -10.55
N PRO A 218 -37.57 0.70 -10.34
CA PRO A 218 -38.91 0.45 -9.82
C PRO A 218 -39.02 0.98 -8.37
N PRO A 219 -40.21 1.43 -7.94
CA PRO A 219 -40.43 1.92 -6.59
C PRO A 219 -40.18 0.79 -5.56
N PHE A 220 -39.40 1.13 -4.54
CA PHE A 220 -39.12 0.28 -3.38
C PHE A 220 -40.42 0.12 -2.57
N GLU A 221 -41.03 -1.08 -2.60
CA GLU A 221 -42.12 -1.43 -1.68
C GLU A 221 -41.52 -1.63 -0.29
N ALA A 222 -41.67 -0.63 0.59
CA ALA A 222 -41.42 -0.78 2.01
C ALA A 222 -42.47 -1.75 2.60
N LYS A 223 -42.10 -3.03 2.75
CA LYS A 223 -42.84 -3.95 3.60
C LYS A 223 -42.63 -3.52 5.05
N GLN A 224 -43.64 -2.86 5.58
CA GLN A 224 -43.78 -2.49 6.97
C GLN A 224 -44.00 -3.78 7.79
N GLU A 225 -42.95 -4.35 8.36
CA GLU A 225 -43.07 -5.42 9.35
C GLU A 225 -43.54 -4.83 10.69
N HIS A 226 -44.85 -4.62 10.80
CA HIS A 226 -45.55 -4.63 12.07
C HIS A 226 -45.83 -6.07 12.46
N ASP A 227 -45.11 -6.60 13.43
CA ASP A 227 -45.62 -7.43 14.53
C ASP A 227 -44.46 -8.24 15.10
N ILE A 228 -44.13 -7.99 16.38
CA ILE A 228 -43.90 -8.99 17.44
C ILE A 228 -43.71 -8.18 18.74
N LEU A 229 -44.82 -7.87 19.40
CA LEU A 229 -44.83 -7.62 20.84
C LEU A 229 -46.10 -8.28 21.40
N ARG A 230 -45.99 -9.56 21.79
CA ARG A 230 -46.88 -10.14 22.79
C ARG A 230 -46.35 -11.48 23.34
N ALA A 231 -46.57 -11.61 24.64
CA ALA A 231 -46.38 -12.76 25.52
C ALA A 231 -44.93 -12.96 26.03
N GLY A 232 -44.65 -12.92 27.33
CA GLY A 232 -45.53 -12.75 28.48
C GLY A 232 -44.72 -12.82 29.78
N SER A 233 -45.31 -12.33 30.86
CA SER A 233 -44.92 -12.74 32.21
C SER A 233 -46.19 -12.82 33.04
N LYS A 234 -46.42 -14.02 33.57
CA LYS A 234 -47.25 -14.28 34.74
C LYS A 234 -46.31 -14.39 35.92
#